data_AF-A0AAN7B9X6-F1
#
_entry.id   AF-A0AAN7B9X6-F1
#
_cell.length_a   1.000
_cell.length_b   1.000
_cell.length_c   1.000
_cell.angle_alpha   90.00
_cell.angle_beta   90.00
_cell.angle_gamma   90.00
#
_symmetry.space_group_name_H-M   'P 1'
#
loop_
_entity.id
_entity.type
_entity.pdbx_description
1 polymer ?
#
loop_
_entity_poly.entity_id
_entity_poly.type
_entity_poly.pdbx_seq_one_letter_code
_entity_poly.pdbx_strand_id
1 'polypeptide(L)'
;MASSYSFGIEIELIAEPRHVSGPHRHRRAVLYEDLASAIRFQGSYADADTLQERYRKHPEHYNKWWITKDGSLGNPEDPLSQFDLEHRSLEYSVSPILNTANPWEREIDSFWDAYHMVFLMPEPSNLCGSHVHVSPSPTRWFTITELQSIAFGTIYYEDLILELLPPSRRGNKYCVPNTCHARALRSLDGRGLAYVWEMIKIQTDEQSLRDFMQDPGGEEPRNPRYVLWNFDNILSSGSVEFRGGRGLRGPVRTKRWAAFVVAFVHFCLMQDFHCWPSWPQYRFTVPDMQQFWTGIRNAARDISVNDSLPSDWQAMSEMAIDGMLEGVCDAFDGSGIYSDSDLDSMNGKSDSDFTGSELDDDELDDDELDDDELDDDELDDDELDDDELDDDESDDDELGDGELEGYELGSDPCYDEQLDDESLRMMDSIMMNLITMSLGR
;
A
#
# COMPACT_ATOMS: atom_id res chain seq x y z
N MET A 1 -9.97 22.48 -6.66
CA MET A 1 -9.42 21.38 -5.86
C MET A 1 -10.56 20.58 -5.26
N ALA A 2 -10.38 19.27 -5.10
CA ALA A 2 -11.36 18.42 -4.43
C ALA A 2 -11.44 18.77 -2.93
N SER A 3 -12.65 18.75 -2.36
CA SER A 3 -12.89 18.96 -0.93
C SER A 3 -12.82 17.67 -0.11
N SER A 4 -12.67 16.55 -0.80
CA SER A 4 -12.62 15.18 -0.26
C SER A 4 -11.96 14.27 -1.28
N TYR A 5 -11.44 13.14 -0.83
CA TYR A 5 -10.78 12.15 -1.69
C TYR A 5 -11.38 10.77 -1.48
N SER A 6 -11.27 9.94 -2.51
CA SER A 6 -11.48 8.51 -2.40
C SER A 6 -10.15 7.79 -2.31
N PHE A 7 -10.08 6.74 -1.50
CA PHE A 7 -8.84 6.00 -1.32
C PHE A 7 -9.10 4.54 -0.98
N GLY A 8 -8.13 3.68 -1.28
CA GLY A 8 -8.10 2.27 -0.92
C GLY A 8 -6.80 1.95 -0.19
N ILE A 9 -6.85 0.93 0.67
CA ILE A 9 -5.69 0.47 1.45
C ILE A 9 -5.49 -1.01 1.16
N GLU A 10 -4.25 -1.36 0.86
CA GLU A 10 -3.79 -2.73 0.76
C GLU A 10 -2.93 -3.03 2.00
N ILE A 11 -3.29 -4.09 2.71
CA ILE A 11 -2.66 -4.48 3.98
C ILE A 11 -2.03 -5.86 3.80
N GLU A 12 -0.70 -5.91 3.80
CA GLU A 12 0.06 -7.17 3.83
C GLU A 12 0.37 -7.56 5.28
N LEU A 13 0.02 -8.80 5.65
CA LEU A 13 0.17 -9.32 7.01
C LEU A 13 0.75 -10.74 6.98
N ILE A 14 1.55 -11.04 7.99
CA ILE A 14 1.84 -12.43 8.40
C ILE A 14 1.08 -12.63 9.71
N ALA A 15 0.06 -13.47 9.65
CA ALA A 15 -0.90 -13.66 10.72
C ALA A 15 -0.82 -15.08 11.28
N GLU A 16 -0.91 -15.17 12.60
CA GLU A 16 -1.04 -16.45 13.32
C GLU A 16 -2.49 -16.60 13.80
N PRO A 17 -3.18 -17.71 13.48
CA PRO A 17 -4.57 -17.92 13.89
C PRO A 17 -4.68 -18.12 15.40
N ARG A 18 -5.71 -17.53 16.04
CA ARG A 18 -5.94 -17.66 17.50
C ARG A 18 -6.33 -19.07 17.94
N HIS A 19 -7.12 -19.73 17.10
CA HIS A 19 -7.68 -21.02 17.42
C HIS A 19 -7.43 -21.93 16.23
N VAL A 20 -6.62 -22.96 16.45
CA VAL A 20 -6.49 -24.06 15.50
C VAL A 20 -7.15 -25.27 16.14
N SER A 21 -8.26 -25.72 15.57
CA SER A 21 -8.91 -26.96 16.01
C SER A 21 -9.46 -27.64 14.78
N GLY A 22 -8.98 -28.86 14.51
CA GLY A 22 -9.38 -29.67 13.37
C GLY A 22 -8.39 -29.67 12.20
N PRO A 23 -8.37 -30.76 11.40
CA PRO A 23 -7.32 -31.08 10.43
C PRO A 23 -7.26 -30.15 9.20
N HIS A 24 -8.19 -29.21 9.04
CA HIS A 24 -8.27 -28.33 7.87
C HIS A 24 -8.21 -26.84 8.20
N ARG A 25 -8.11 -26.48 9.49
CA ARG A 25 -8.16 -25.08 9.93
C ARG A 25 -6.89 -24.28 9.61
N HIS A 26 -5.83 -24.96 9.19
CA HIS A 26 -4.60 -24.34 8.69
C HIS A 26 -4.67 -23.97 7.20
N ARG A 27 -5.72 -24.41 6.48
CA ARG A 27 -5.85 -24.07 5.06
C ARG A 27 -6.14 -22.58 4.92
N ARG A 28 -5.30 -21.87 4.15
CA ARG A 28 -5.41 -20.42 3.94
C ARG A 28 -6.81 -19.97 3.51
N ALA A 29 -7.43 -20.69 2.57
CA ALA A 29 -8.79 -20.37 2.12
C ALA A 29 -9.83 -20.39 3.26
N VAL A 30 -9.67 -21.30 4.23
CA VAL A 30 -10.55 -21.36 5.41
C VAL A 30 -10.32 -20.16 6.33
N LEU A 31 -9.05 -19.79 6.55
CA LEU A 31 -8.69 -18.65 7.40
C LEU A 31 -9.10 -17.31 6.79
N TYR A 32 -9.00 -17.18 5.46
CA TYR A 32 -9.47 -15.99 4.75
C TYR A 32 -10.99 -15.85 4.86
N GLU A 33 -11.72 -16.96 4.72
CA GLU A 33 -13.18 -16.97 4.85
C GLU A 33 -13.64 -16.76 6.31
N ASP A 34 -12.88 -17.24 7.30
CA ASP A 34 -13.10 -16.93 8.72
C ASP A 34 -12.98 -15.41 8.96
N LEU A 35 -11.96 -14.76 8.37
CA LEU A 35 -11.78 -13.30 8.43
C LEU A 35 -12.91 -12.56 7.70
N ALA A 36 -13.24 -12.95 6.47
CA ALA A 36 -14.36 -12.36 5.73
C ALA A 36 -15.68 -12.47 6.53
N SER A 37 -15.92 -13.63 7.15
CA SER A 37 -17.07 -13.87 8.01
C SER A 37 -17.07 -12.98 9.25
N ALA A 38 -15.93 -12.79 9.89
CA ALA A 38 -15.80 -11.89 11.04
C ALA A 38 -16.06 -10.42 10.62
N ILE A 39 -15.59 -9.98 9.46
CA ILE A 39 -15.85 -8.63 8.94
C ILE A 39 -17.35 -8.44 8.63
N ARG A 40 -17.98 -9.46 8.03
CA ARG A 40 -19.45 -9.46 7.80
C ARG A 40 -20.24 -9.44 9.10
N PHE A 41 -19.75 -10.10 10.15
CA PHE A 41 -20.34 -10.06 11.47
C PHE A 41 -20.27 -8.66 12.11
N GLN A 42 -19.20 -7.90 11.86
CA GLN A 42 -19.07 -6.50 12.26
C GLN A 42 -19.93 -5.52 11.43
N GLY A 43 -20.61 -6.02 10.39
CA GLY A 43 -21.55 -5.24 9.56
C GLY A 43 -20.95 -4.67 8.27
N SER A 44 -19.71 -5.03 7.94
CA SER A 44 -19.03 -4.61 6.71
C SER A 44 -19.11 -5.68 5.61
N TYR A 45 -19.09 -5.28 4.35
CA TYR A 45 -19.04 -6.24 3.24
C TYR A 45 -17.63 -6.80 3.07
N ALA A 46 -17.49 -8.12 2.99
CA ALA A 46 -16.21 -8.79 2.76
C ALA A 46 -16.40 -10.11 2.03
N ASP A 47 -15.46 -10.44 1.15
CA ASP A 47 -15.33 -11.75 0.50
C ASP A 47 -13.88 -12.23 0.55
N ALA A 48 -13.70 -13.55 0.53
CA ALA A 48 -12.40 -14.20 0.53
C ALA A 48 -12.15 -14.96 -0.78
N ASP A 49 -10.88 -14.98 -1.18
CA ASP A 49 -10.39 -15.80 -2.28
C ASP A 49 -10.44 -17.29 -1.89
N THR A 50 -11.04 -18.12 -2.75
CA THR A 50 -11.16 -19.57 -2.54
C THR A 50 -9.84 -20.30 -2.81
N LEU A 51 -8.88 -19.64 -3.48
CA LEU A 51 -7.58 -20.17 -3.89
C LEU A 51 -7.67 -21.39 -4.84
N GLN A 52 -8.81 -21.63 -5.47
CA GLN A 52 -9.04 -22.78 -6.36
C GLN A 52 -8.80 -22.47 -7.84
N GLU A 53 -8.80 -21.21 -8.25
CA GLU A 53 -8.70 -20.82 -9.66
C GLU A 53 -7.25 -20.48 -10.06
N ARG A 54 -6.81 -20.99 -11.23
CA ARG A 54 -5.50 -20.67 -11.84
C ARG A 54 -5.37 -19.18 -12.17
N TYR A 55 -6.48 -18.52 -12.49
CA TYR A 55 -6.54 -17.11 -12.89
C TYR A 55 -7.24 -16.28 -11.83
N ARG A 56 -6.48 -15.49 -11.06
CA ARG A 56 -7.00 -14.72 -9.92
C ARG A 56 -7.59 -13.43 -10.43
N LYS A 57 -8.92 -13.31 -10.42
CA LYS A 57 -9.57 -12.03 -10.68
C LYS A 57 -9.56 -11.19 -9.41
N HIS A 58 -8.95 -10.01 -9.47
CA HIS A 58 -9.25 -8.94 -8.53
C HIS A 58 -10.78 -8.76 -8.46
N PRO A 59 -11.36 -8.40 -7.31
CA PRO A 59 -12.79 -8.27 -7.17
C PRO A 59 -13.33 -7.33 -8.25
N GLU A 60 -14.36 -7.75 -8.98
CA GLU A 60 -14.99 -6.96 -10.04
C GLU A 60 -15.46 -5.58 -9.52
N HIS A 61 -15.68 -5.48 -8.20
CA HIS A 61 -16.11 -4.28 -7.51
C HIS A 61 -15.36 -4.08 -6.18
N TYR A 62 -14.69 -2.94 -6.02
CA TYR A 62 -14.01 -2.49 -4.80
C TYR A 62 -14.98 -1.90 -3.76
N ASN A 63 -16.15 -2.53 -3.57
CA ASN A 63 -17.20 -2.10 -2.62
C ASN A 63 -17.21 -2.91 -1.31
N LYS A 64 -16.22 -3.80 -1.14
CA LYS A 64 -16.08 -4.74 -0.03
C LYS A 64 -14.61 -4.98 0.28
N TRP A 65 -14.32 -5.48 1.46
CA TRP A 65 -13.02 -6.04 1.78
C TRP A 65 -12.79 -7.31 0.96
N TRP A 66 -11.59 -7.45 0.41
CA TRP A 66 -11.18 -8.64 -0.34
C TRP A 66 -9.93 -9.24 0.29
N ILE A 67 -10.07 -10.46 0.80
CA ILE A 67 -8.96 -11.18 1.43
C ILE A 67 -8.41 -12.19 0.44
N THR A 68 -7.14 -12.03 0.07
CA THR A 68 -6.46 -12.89 -0.89
C THR A 68 -4.99 -13.09 -0.50
N LYS A 69 -4.24 -13.79 -1.36
CA LYS A 69 -2.81 -14.04 -1.21
C LYS A 69 -2.02 -13.08 -2.09
N ASP A 70 -1.04 -12.41 -1.50
CA ASP A 70 -0.02 -11.68 -2.25
C ASP A 70 1.14 -12.60 -2.67
N GLY A 71 1.58 -12.47 -3.93
CA GLY A 71 2.66 -13.29 -4.49
C GLY A 71 4.06 -12.93 -3.96
N SER A 72 4.27 -11.71 -3.48
CA SER A 72 5.55 -11.23 -2.96
C SER A 72 5.87 -11.72 -1.54
N LEU A 73 4.86 -12.19 -0.81
CA LEU A 73 5.02 -12.81 0.51
C LEU A 73 5.55 -14.26 0.45
N GLY A 74 5.62 -14.86 -0.76
CA GLY A 74 6.22 -16.18 -1.01
C GLY A 74 5.31 -17.39 -0.74
N ASN A 75 5.79 -18.57 -1.14
CA ASN A 75 5.27 -19.87 -0.72
C ASN A 75 6.10 -20.40 0.46
N PRO A 76 5.53 -21.13 1.43
CA PRO A 76 6.27 -21.82 2.48
C PRO A 76 7.17 -22.99 1.98
N GLU A 77 7.50 -23.07 0.68
CA GLU A 77 8.14 -24.23 0.06
C GLU A 77 9.67 -24.28 0.26
N ASP A 78 10.22 -23.52 1.21
CA ASP A 78 11.64 -23.65 1.58
C ASP A 78 11.79 -24.69 2.73
N PRO A 79 12.41 -25.88 2.48
CA PRO A 79 12.42 -27.01 3.41
C PRO A 79 13.12 -26.74 4.75
N LEU A 80 13.86 -25.64 4.88
CA LEU A 80 14.56 -25.29 6.10
C LEU A 80 13.73 -24.44 7.09
N SER A 81 12.48 -24.13 6.75
CA SER A 81 11.55 -23.33 7.59
C SER A 81 10.22 -24.05 7.91
N GLN A 82 10.12 -25.32 7.51
CA GLN A 82 8.88 -26.09 7.40
C GLN A 82 8.09 -26.21 8.71
N PHE A 83 8.76 -26.15 9.87
CA PHE A 83 8.07 -26.28 11.16
C PHE A 83 7.44 -24.98 11.71
N ASP A 84 7.95 -23.79 11.36
CA ASP A 84 7.45 -22.52 11.93
C ASP A 84 6.52 -21.74 10.98
N LEU A 85 6.64 -21.92 9.67
CA LEU A 85 5.79 -21.22 8.68
C LEU A 85 4.53 -21.98 8.27
N GLU A 86 4.46 -23.29 8.48
CA GLU A 86 3.23 -24.09 8.22
C GLU A 86 2.02 -23.61 9.05
N HIS A 87 2.27 -22.90 10.16
CA HIS A 87 1.23 -22.40 11.06
C HIS A 87 0.86 -20.92 10.82
N ARG A 88 1.54 -20.22 9.90
CA ARG A 88 1.35 -18.77 9.66
C ARG A 88 0.66 -18.53 8.31
N SER A 89 -0.41 -17.74 8.35
CA SER A 89 -1.09 -17.28 7.14
C SER A 89 -0.43 -16.02 6.61
N LEU A 90 -0.13 -16.01 5.31
CA LEU A 90 0.33 -14.84 4.59
C LEU A 90 -0.89 -14.18 3.98
N GLU A 91 -1.32 -13.06 4.53
CA GLU A 91 -2.57 -12.40 4.20
C GLU A 91 -2.34 -11.09 3.45
N TYR A 92 -3.22 -10.85 2.50
CA TYR A 92 -3.32 -9.60 1.79
C TYR A 92 -4.78 -9.17 1.75
N SER A 93 -5.08 -8.05 2.40
CA SER A 93 -6.43 -7.50 2.47
C SER A 93 -6.50 -6.21 1.69
N VAL A 94 -7.42 -6.14 0.73
CA VAL A 94 -7.73 -4.92 -0.04
C VAL A 94 -9.01 -4.32 0.52
N SER A 95 -8.95 -3.05 0.92
CA SER A 95 -10.10 -2.33 1.45
C SER A 95 -11.13 -2.03 0.36
N PRO A 96 -12.40 -1.79 0.73
CA PRO A 96 -13.32 -1.08 -0.16
C PRO A 96 -12.80 0.34 -0.46
N ILE A 97 -13.38 1.00 -1.48
CA ILE A 97 -13.12 2.42 -1.73
C ILE A 97 -13.71 3.24 -0.58
N LEU A 98 -12.84 3.80 0.24
CA LEU A 98 -13.15 4.71 1.33
C LEU A 98 -13.23 6.15 0.81
N ASN A 99 -13.83 7.04 1.60
CA ASN A 99 -13.92 8.46 1.28
C ASN A 99 -13.69 9.30 2.53
N THR A 100 -12.88 10.36 2.41
CA THR A 100 -12.53 11.23 3.56
C THR A 100 -13.71 12.04 4.10
N ALA A 101 -14.80 12.19 3.34
CA ALA A 101 -16.02 12.85 3.82
C ALA A 101 -16.93 11.89 4.62
N ASN A 102 -16.68 10.58 4.56
CA ASN A 102 -17.40 9.55 5.28
C ASN A 102 -16.61 9.12 6.53
N PRO A 103 -17.23 8.47 7.54
CA PRO A 103 -16.54 7.98 8.74
C PRO A 103 -15.70 6.73 8.45
N TRP A 104 -14.71 6.85 7.57
CA TRP A 104 -13.84 5.77 7.11
C TRP A 104 -13.02 5.15 8.25
N GLU A 105 -12.75 5.90 9.32
CA GLU A 105 -12.01 5.43 10.48
C GLU A 105 -12.73 4.25 11.15
N ARG A 106 -14.07 4.25 11.15
CA ARG A 106 -14.86 3.15 11.72
C ARG A 106 -14.74 1.88 10.90
N GLU A 107 -14.63 2.00 9.58
CA GLU A 107 -14.43 0.85 8.70
C GLU A 107 -13.09 0.16 9.01
N ILE A 108 -12.05 0.96 9.30
CA ILE A 108 -10.74 0.46 9.71
C ILE A 108 -10.80 -0.19 11.10
N ASP A 109 -11.51 0.42 12.06
CA ASP A 109 -11.70 -0.18 13.39
C ASP A 109 -12.42 -1.52 13.29
N SER A 110 -13.54 -1.58 12.56
CA SER A 110 -14.30 -2.82 12.34
C SER A 110 -13.45 -3.93 11.70
N PHE A 111 -12.59 -3.59 10.73
CA PHE A 111 -11.66 -4.54 10.13
C PHE A 111 -10.70 -5.11 11.18
N TRP A 112 -10.08 -4.28 12.00
CA TRP A 112 -9.12 -4.73 13.00
C TRP A 112 -9.79 -5.49 14.15
N ASP A 113 -10.99 -5.10 14.56
CA ASP A 113 -11.79 -5.85 15.54
C ASP A 113 -12.12 -7.26 15.01
N ALA A 114 -12.55 -7.37 13.75
CA ALA A 114 -12.78 -8.66 13.08
C ALA A 114 -11.48 -9.47 12.96
N TYR A 115 -10.39 -8.83 12.58
CA TYR A 115 -9.07 -9.46 12.51
C TYR A 115 -8.68 -10.07 13.86
N HIS A 116 -8.87 -9.34 14.97
CA HIS A 116 -8.56 -9.83 16.30
C HIS A 116 -9.48 -10.95 16.79
N MET A 117 -10.62 -11.22 16.13
CA MET A 117 -11.42 -12.41 16.43
C MET A 117 -10.80 -13.69 15.85
N VAL A 118 -10.06 -13.58 14.75
CA VAL A 118 -9.53 -14.72 14.00
C VAL A 118 -8.03 -14.93 14.26
N PHE A 119 -7.26 -13.84 14.31
CA PHE A 119 -5.81 -13.87 14.37
C PHE A 119 -5.24 -13.16 15.61
N LEU A 120 -4.05 -13.60 15.99
CA LEU A 120 -3.18 -12.90 16.93
C LEU A 120 -2.63 -11.63 16.27
N MET A 121 -2.13 -10.72 17.12
CA MET A 121 -1.43 -9.53 16.63
C MET A 121 -0.32 -9.95 15.66
N PRO A 122 -0.28 -9.41 14.42
CA PRO A 122 0.74 -9.79 13.46
C PRO A 122 2.13 -9.50 14.04
N GLU A 123 3.13 -10.30 13.72
CA GLU A 123 4.52 -9.98 14.08
C GLU A 123 5.09 -8.87 13.18
N PRO A 124 6.07 -8.08 13.66
CA PRO A 124 6.77 -7.15 12.80
C PRO A 124 7.59 -7.92 11.75
N SER A 125 7.26 -7.74 10.48
CA SER A 125 7.98 -8.34 9.35
C SER A 125 8.42 -7.27 8.35
N ASN A 126 9.64 -7.42 7.83
CA ASN A 126 10.16 -6.58 6.75
C ASN A 126 9.66 -7.02 5.37
N LEU A 127 8.99 -8.18 5.29
CA LEU A 127 8.34 -8.67 4.08
C LEU A 127 7.00 -7.98 3.84
N CYS A 128 6.35 -7.48 4.90
CA CYS A 128 5.06 -6.82 4.81
C CYS A 128 5.19 -5.32 4.56
N GLY A 129 4.44 -4.83 3.59
CA GLY A 129 4.15 -3.44 3.34
C GLY A 129 2.68 -3.09 3.47
N SER A 130 2.41 -1.85 3.09
CA SER A 130 1.04 -1.41 2.85
C SER A 130 1.05 -0.43 1.71
N HIS A 131 0.00 -0.49 0.90
CA HIS A 131 -0.20 0.45 -0.19
C HIS A 131 -1.43 1.30 0.07
N VAL A 132 -1.38 2.57 -0.29
CA VAL A 132 -2.52 3.48 -0.20
C VAL A 132 -2.73 4.12 -1.56
N HIS A 133 -3.88 3.85 -2.16
CA HIS A 133 -4.29 4.38 -3.45
C HIS A 133 -5.17 5.59 -3.21
N VAL A 134 -4.91 6.71 -3.88
CA VAL A 134 -5.69 7.94 -3.72
C VAL A 134 -6.20 8.42 -5.08
N SER A 135 -7.47 8.77 -5.16
CA SER A 135 -8.10 9.41 -6.32
C SER A 135 -9.02 10.56 -5.88
N PRO A 136 -9.34 11.53 -6.78
CA PRO A 136 -10.26 12.61 -6.46
C PRO A 136 -11.68 12.10 -6.11
N SER A 137 -12.16 11.11 -6.84
CA SER A 137 -13.41 10.41 -6.57
C SER A 137 -13.43 9.06 -7.33
N PRO A 138 -14.43 8.19 -7.09
CA PRO A 138 -14.55 6.92 -7.82
C PRO A 138 -14.86 7.10 -9.32
N THR A 139 -15.28 8.30 -9.74
CA THR A 139 -15.72 8.60 -11.11
C THR A 139 -14.92 9.71 -11.78
N ARG A 140 -13.93 10.28 -11.08
CA ARG A 140 -13.10 11.38 -11.59
C ARG A 140 -11.64 11.02 -11.40
N TRP A 141 -10.88 11.15 -12.47
CA TRP A 141 -9.43 11.02 -12.45
C TRP A 141 -8.75 12.38 -12.24
N PHE A 142 -7.50 12.35 -11.81
CA PHE A 142 -6.69 13.57 -11.76
C PHE A 142 -6.49 14.12 -13.17
N THR A 143 -6.57 15.44 -13.31
CA THR A 143 -6.15 16.11 -14.55
C THR A 143 -4.63 16.04 -14.69
N ILE A 144 -4.10 16.14 -15.91
CA ILE A 144 -2.65 16.15 -16.14
C ILE A 144 -1.92 17.24 -15.31
N THR A 145 -2.52 18.42 -15.13
CA THR A 145 -1.97 19.50 -14.29
C THR A 145 -1.92 19.12 -12.80
N GLU A 146 -2.96 18.43 -12.31
CA GLU A 146 -2.98 17.90 -10.95
C GLU A 146 -1.90 16.80 -10.78
N LEU A 147 -1.78 15.90 -11.75
CA LEU A 147 -0.75 14.85 -11.76
C LEU A 147 0.67 15.41 -11.82
N GLN A 148 0.92 16.43 -12.63
CA GLN A 148 2.22 17.14 -12.69
C GLN A 148 2.58 17.72 -11.31
N SER A 149 1.61 18.32 -10.62
CA SER A 149 1.81 18.87 -9.27
C SER A 149 2.12 17.78 -8.24
N ILE A 150 1.41 16.65 -8.31
CA ILE A 150 1.67 15.48 -7.45
C ILE A 150 3.07 14.93 -7.76
N ALA A 151 3.38 14.65 -9.02
CA ALA A 151 4.67 14.14 -9.50
C ALA A 151 5.83 15.02 -9.02
N PHE A 152 5.76 16.33 -9.23
CA PHE A 152 6.80 17.23 -8.74
C PHE A 152 6.86 17.26 -7.21
N GLY A 153 5.71 17.25 -6.52
CA GLY A 153 5.66 17.16 -5.06
C GLY A 153 6.36 15.92 -4.51
N THR A 154 6.21 14.75 -5.15
CA THR A 154 6.88 13.51 -4.73
C THR A 154 8.39 13.61 -4.80
N ILE A 155 8.94 14.32 -5.80
CA ILE A 155 10.38 14.55 -5.95
C ILE A 155 10.85 15.67 -5.02
N TYR A 156 10.07 16.74 -4.90
CA TYR A 156 10.42 17.92 -4.13
C TYR A 156 10.52 17.65 -2.63
N TYR A 157 9.65 16.77 -2.12
CA TYR A 157 9.61 16.37 -0.71
C TYR A 157 10.23 14.98 -0.47
N GLU A 158 10.89 14.37 -1.45
CA GLU A 158 11.33 12.97 -1.40
C GLU A 158 12.19 12.67 -0.15
N ASP A 159 13.21 13.49 0.13
CA ASP A 159 14.09 13.32 1.29
C ASP A 159 13.33 13.35 2.62
N LEU A 160 12.32 14.23 2.74
CA LEU A 160 11.51 14.37 3.95
C LEU A 160 10.54 13.19 4.12
N ILE A 161 10.01 12.67 3.01
CA ILE A 161 9.20 11.44 3.02
C ILE A 161 10.08 10.25 3.44
N LEU A 162 11.32 10.17 2.95
CA LEU A 162 12.25 9.10 3.36
C LEU A 162 12.61 9.17 4.85
N GLU A 163 12.68 10.38 5.43
CA GLU A 163 12.85 10.56 6.88
C GLU A 163 11.62 10.09 7.68
N LEU A 164 10.41 10.26 7.12
CA LEU A 164 9.16 9.72 7.70
C LEU A 164 9.07 8.19 7.64
N LEU A 165 9.71 7.55 6.67
CA LEU A 165 9.63 6.09 6.52
C LEU A 165 10.29 5.39 7.71
N PRO A 166 9.74 4.26 8.17
CA PRO A 166 10.41 3.39 9.13
C PRO A 166 11.78 2.95 8.60
N PRO A 167 12.81 2.79 9.44
CA PRO A 167 14.16 2.44 9.00
C PRO A 167 14.24 1.21 8.09
N SER A 168 13.41 0.19 8.32
CA SER A 168 13.38 -1.03 7.50
C SER A 168 12.81 -0.84 6.09
N ARG A 169 12.10 0.26 5.84
CA ARG A 169 11.56 0.62 4.51
C ARG A 169 12.48 1.55 3.74
N ARG A 170 13.44 2.21 4.41
CA ARG A 170 14.43 3.08 3.77
C ARG A 170 15.36 2.24 2.91
N GLY A 171 15.22 2.33 1.59
CA GLY A 171 16.03 1.56 0.63
C GLY A 171 15.52 0.14 0.35
N ASN A 172 14.26 -0.16 0.66
CA ASN A 172 13.65 -1.42 0.27
C ASN A 172 13.45 -1.49 -1.26
N LYS A 173 13.80 -2.64 -1.86
CA LYS A 173 13.74 -2.86 -3.31
C LYS A 173 12.32 -2.77 -3.92
N TYR A 174 11.27 -2.91 -3.10
CA TYR A 174 9.88 -2.90 -3.55
C TYR A 174 9.24 -1.50 -3.52
N CYS A 175 9.90 -0.50 -2.90
CA CYS A 175 9.42 0.88 -2.78
C CYS A 175 10.59 1.88 -2.94
N VAL A 176 11.29 1.80 -4.06
CA VAL A 176 12.48 2.61 -4.34
C VAL A 176 12.07 4.07 -4.61
N PRO A 177 12.80 5.09 -4.12
CA PRO A 177 12.54 6.49 -4.49
C PRO A 177 12.47 6.67 -6.01
N ASN A 178 11.49 7.43 -6.49
CA ASN A 178 11.23 7.61 -7.92
C ASN A 178 12.48 8.19 -8.63
N THR A 179 13.22 9.09 -7.97
CA THR A 179 14.45 9.68 -8.54
C THR A 179 15.57 8.67 -8.77
N CYS A 180 15.61 7.61 -7.96
CA CYS A 180 16.56 6.52 -8.09
C CYS A 180 16.09 5.46 -9.09
N HIS A 181 14.77 5.25 -9.19
CA HIS A 181 14.18 4.21 -10.02
C HIS A 181 14.01 4.61 -11.49
N ALA A 182 13.51 5.82 -11.78
CA ALA A 182 13.18 6.21 -13.15
C ALA A 182 14.41 6.67 -13.93
N ARG A 183 14.58 6.19 -15.17
CA ARG A 183 15.72 6.56 -16.03
C ARG A 183 15.76 8.06 -16.27
N ALA A 184 14.60 8.64 -16.60
CA ALA A 184 14.48 10.07 -16.88
C ALA A 184 14.95 10.88 -15.66
N LEU A 185 14.42 10.59 -14.47
CA LEU A 185 14.79 11.31 -13.25
C LEU A 185 16.26 11.13 -12.85
N ARG A 186 16.82 9.93 -12.97
CA ARG A 186 18.27 9.70 -12.75
C ARG A 186 19.14 10.57 -13.66
N SER A 187 18.74 10.75 -14.91
CA SER A 187 19.50 11.59 -15.86
C SER A 187 19.48 13.09 -15.52
N LEU A 188 18.54 13.49 -14.65
CA LEU A 188 18.38 14.87 -14.17
C LEU A 188 19.10 15.13 -12.84
N ASP A 189 19.79 14.12 -12.28
CA ASP A 189 20.55 14.29 -11.04
C ASP A 189 21.57 15.43 -11.16
N GLY A 190 21.62 16.28 -10.13
CA GLY A 190 22.46 17.48 -10.09
C GLY A 190 22.01 18.66 -10.98
N ARG A 191 20.95 18.54 -11.79
CA ARG A 191 20.46 19.64 -12.68
C ARG A 191 19.61 20.68 -11.96
N GLY A 192 19.19 20.40 -10.73
CA GLY A 192 18.39 21.27 -9.87
C GLY A 192 16.88 21.14 -10.10
N LEU A 193 16.10 21.38 -9.04
CA LEU A 193 14.65 21.18 -9.00
C LEU A 193 13.87 22.01 -10.04
N ALA A 194 14.37 23.18 -10.43
CA ALA A 194 13.73 24.00 -11.46
C ALA A 194 13.75 23.37 -12.84
N TYR A 195 14.85 22.68 -13.15
CA TYR A 195 14.95 21.95 -14.39
C TYR A 195 14.03 20.72 -14.38
N VAL A 196 13.98 19.99 -13.25
CA VAL A 196 13.07 18.85 -13.08
C VAL A 196 11.61 19.28 -13.27
N TRP A 197 11.20 20.43 -12.71
CA TRP A 197 9.85 20.96 -12.89
C TRP A 197 9.50 21.22 -14.35
N GLU A 198 10.39 21.86 -15.11
CA GLU A 198 10.14 22.10 -16.54
C GLU A 198 10.05 20.78 -17.33
N MET A 199 10.84 19.77 -16.97
CA MET A 199 10.76 18.44 -17.60
C MET A 199 9.45 17.70 -17.28
N ILE A 200 8.85 17.94 -16.12
CA ILE A 200 7.52 17.40 -15.77
C ILE A 200 6.42 18.14 -16.53
N LYS A 201 6.52 19.47 -16.63
CA LYS A 201 5.50 20.30 -17.31
C LYS A 201 5.32 20.01 -18.78
N ILE A 202 6.38 19.56 -19.47
CA ILE A 202 6.29 19.20 -20.88
C ILE A 202 5.57 17.87 -21.12
N GLN A 203 5.34 17.06 -20.08
CA GLN A 203 4.57 15.82 -20.20
C GLN A 203 3.07 16.16 -20.25
N THR A 204 2.44 16.02 -21.42
CA THR A 204 1.07 16.50 -21.66
C THR A 204 -0.02 15.42 -21.58
N ASP A 205 0.37 14.16 -21.48
CA ASP A 205 -0.51 13.00 -21.37
C ASP A 205 -0.08 12.09 -20.21
N GLU A 206 -1.02 11.27 -19.74
CA GLU A 206 -0.84 10.43 -18.55
C GLU A 206 0.25 9.38 -18.76
N GLN A 207 0.33 8.78 -19.95
CA GLN A 207 1.32 7.73 -20.26
C GLN A 207 2.75 8.29 -20.20
N SER A 208 2.99 9.42 -20.87
CA SER A 208 4.30 10.09 -20.86
C SER A 208 4.73 10.50 -19.45
N LEU A 209 3.80 11.01 -18.63
CA LEU A 209 4.11 11.38 -17.25
C LEU A 209 4.42 10.16 -16.39
N ARG A 210 3.64 9.07 -16.51
CA ARG A 210 3.90 7.80 -15.84
C ARG A 210 5.29 7.32 -16.20
N ASP A 211 5.62 7.24 -17.48
CA ASP A 211 6.91 6.71 -17.94
C ASP A 211 8.07 7.59 -17.45
N PHE A 212 7.90 8.91 -17.48
CA PHE A 212 8.87 9.83 -16.88
C PHE A 212 9.11 9.57 -15.39
N MET A 213 8.06 9.27 -14.63
CA MET A 213 8.12 9.11 -13.16
C MET A 213 8.58 7.74 -12.68
N GLN A 214 8.46 6.68 -13.49
CA GLN A 214 8.75 5.33 -13.02
C GLN A 214 9.37 4.36 -14.02
N ASP A 215 9.47 4.67 -15.33
CA ASP A 215 10.13 3.78 -16.30
C ASP A 215 11.61 3.58 -15.90
N PRO A 216 12.01 2.38 -15.45
CA PRO A 216 13.39 2.14 -15.05
C PRO A 216 14.32 2.14 -16.23
N GLY A 217 13.80 1.71 -17.38
CA GLY A 217 14.46 1.67 -18.63
C GLY A 217 15.67 0.72 -18.71
N GLY A 218 15.73 -0.11 -19.76
CA GLY A 218 16.91 -0.92 -20.09
C GLY A 218 16.51 -2.32 -20.55
N GLU A 219 17.50 -3.18 -20.78
CA GLU A 219 17.31 -4.60 -21.14
C GLU A 219 17.13 -5.51 -19.91
N GLU A 220 17.35 -5.02 -18.68
CA GLU A 220 17.17 -5.79 -17.44
C GLU A 220 15.75 -5.65 -16.86
N PRO A 221 15.22 -6.71 -16.20
CA PRO A 221 13.84 -6.77 -15.73
C PRO A 221 13.67 -5.99 -14.42
N ARG A 222 13.83 -4.66 -14.47
CA ARG A 222 13.36 -3.80 -13.38
C ARG A 222 11.87 -3.59 -13.56
N ASN A 223 11.09 -4.08 -12.59
CA ASN A 223 9.65 -3.92 -12.65
C ASN A 223 9.28 -2.45 -12.37
N PRO A 224 8.58 -1.76 -13.28
CA PRO A 224 8.25 -0.35 -13.14
C PRO A 224 7.41 -0.04 -11.89
N ARG A 225 6.74 -1.03 -11.30
CA ARG A 225 5.92 -0.86 -10.10
C ARG A 225 6.72 -0.69 -8.81
N TYR A 226 8.01 -1.03 -8.78
CA TYR A 226 8.84 -1.04 -7.56
C TYR A 226 9.35 0.36 -7.15
N VAL A 227 8.46 1.34 -7.23
CA VAL A 227 8.66 2.73 -6.85
C VAL A 227 7.91 3.08 -5.57
N LEU A 228 8.36 4.13 -4.87
CA LEU A 228 7.73 4.65 -3.66
C LEU A 228 6.35 5.25 -3.95
N TRP A 229 6.26 6.05 -5.02
CA TRP A 229 5.02 6.57 -5.55
C TRP A 229 4.79 5.97 -6.93
N ASN A 230 3.80 5.08 -7.03
CA ASN A 230 3.43 4.39 -8.25
C ASN A 230 2.30 5.15 -8.98
N PHE A 231 2.57 5.46 -10.25
CA PHE A 231 1.68 6.15 -11.18
C PHE A 231 1.05 5.21 -12.20
N ASP A 232 1.31 3.90 -12.19
CA ASP A 232 0.65 2.94 -13.12
C ASP A 232 -0.88 3.04 -13.07
N ASN A 233 -1.40 3.21 -11.86
CA ASN A 233 -2.83 3.21 -11.60
C ASN A 233 -3.56 4.44 -12.16
N ILE A 234 -2.85 5.46 -12.66
CA ILE A 234 -3.50 6.62 -13.30
C ILE A 234 -4.14 6.26 -14.64
N LEU A 235 -3.63 5.21 -15.31
CA LEU A 235 -4.10 4.76 -16.62
C LEU A 235 -5.31 3.83 -16.54
N SER A 236 -5.47 3.13 -15.42
CA SER A 236 -6.52 2.13 -15.21
C SER A 236 -7.63 2.62 -14.27
N SER A 237 -7.25 3.10 -13.08
CA SER A 237 -8.19 3.49 -12.01
C SER A 237 -8.22 5.00 -11.74
N GLY A 238 -7.28 5.75 -12.32
CA GLY A 238 -7.10 7.18 -12.05
C GLY A 238 -6.53 7.49 -10.66
N SER A 239 -5.93 6.51 -9.99
CA SER A 239 -5.35 6.67 -8.65
C SER A 239 -3.82 6.77 -8.68
N VAL A 240 -3.27 7.43 -7.68
CA VAL A 240 -1.83 7.43 -7.38
C VAL A 240 -1.61 6.58 -6.13
N GLU A 241 -0.65 5.68 -6.17
CA GLU A 241 -0.39 4.70 -5.12
C GLU A 241 0.89 5.03 -4.36
N PHE A 242 0.80 5.07 -3.03
CA PHE A 242 1.94 5.15 -2.14
C PHE A 242 2.31 3.77 -1.61
N ARG A 243 3.57 3.34 -1.81
CA ARG A 243 4.07 2.00 -1.46
C ARG A 243 5.07 2.00 -0.30
N GLY A 244 5.22 3.11 0.40
CA GLY A 244 6.24 3.28 1.45
C GLY A 244 5.86 2.72 2.81
N GLY A 245 4.58 2.44 3.05
CA GLY A 245 4.10 2.00 4.36
C GLY A 245 4.63 0.62 4.76
N ARG A 246 4.88 0.44 6.07
CA ARG A 246 5.25 -0.86 6.65
C ARG A 246 4.01 -1.76 6.79
N GLY A 247 4.23 -3.04 7.10
CA GLY A 247 3.16 -3.93 7.58
C GLY A 247 2.39 -3.27 8.73
N LEU A 248 1.10 -3.00 8.48
CA LEU A 248 0.23 -2.28 9.41
C LEU A 248 -0.22 -3.25 10.49
N ARG A 249 0.00 -2.90 11.77
CA ARG A 249 -0.28 -3.80 12.91
C ARG A 249 -1.32 -3.18 13.83
N GLY A 250 -2.52 -2.95 13.32
CA GLY A 250 -3.63 -2.37 14.09
C GLY A 250 -4.17 -1.03 13.55
N PRO A 251 -5.30 -0.58 14.11
CA PRO A 251 -6.11 0.50 13.53
C PRO A 251 -5.40 1.84 13.54
N VAL A 252 -4.67 2.15 14.62
CA VAL A 252 -3.98 3.44 14.77
C VAL A 252 -2.97 3.66 13.64
N ARG A 253 -2.14 2.65 13.32
CA ARG A 253 -1.12 2.78 12.28
C ARG A 253 -1.73 2.80 10.89
N THR A 254 -2.75 1.99 10.63
CA THR A 254 -3.50 2.00 9.36
C THR A 254 -4.07 3.40 9.09
N LYS A 255 -4.74 3.99 10.08
CA LYS A 255 -5.32 5.33 9.98
C LYS A 255 -4.26 6.41 9.75
N ARG A 256 -3.13 6.35 10.46
CA ARG A 256 -2.03 7.30 10.31
C ARG A 256 -1.48 7.34 8.89
N TRP A 257 -1.17 6.17 8.31
CA TRP A 257 -0.63 6.10 6.95
C TRP A 257 -1.66 6.49 5.90
N ALA A 258 -2.92 6.05 6.03
CA ALA A 258 -3.99 6.48 5.14
C ALA A 258 -4.17 8.01 5.16
N ALA A 259 -4.27 8.61 6.35
CA ALA A 259 -4.40 10.05 6.51
C ALA A 259 -3.19 10.81 5.97
N PHE A 260 -1.97 10.31 6.18
CA PHE A 260 -0.75 10.94 5.66
C PHE A 260 -0.75 10.98 4.14
N VAL A 261 -1.01 9.85 3.48
CA VAL A 261 -0.94 9.76 2.02
C VAL A 261 -1.97 10.67 1.36
N VAL A 262 -3.22 10.64 1.85
CA VAL A 262 -4.28 11.49 1.30
C VAL A 262 -4.00 12.97 1.57
N ALA A 263 -3.53 13.31 2.78
CA ALA A 263 -3.14 14.68 3.11
C ALA A 263 -1.94 15.17 2.30
N PHE A 264 -0.97 14.30 2.00
CA PHE A 264 0.17 14.63 1.16
C PHE A 264 -0.26 14.94 -0.27
N VAL A 265 -1.11 14.11 -0.87
CA VAL A 265 -1.66 14.38 -2.21
C VAL A 265 -2.41 15.71 -2.22
N HIS A 266 -3.25 15.97 -1.22
CA HIS A 266 -3.92 17.28 -1.10
C HIS A 266 -2.92 18.43 -0.96
N PHE A 267 -1.92 18.27 -0.10
CA PHE A 267 -0.88 19.26 0.14
C PHE A 267 -0.10 19.61 -1.13
N CYS A 268 0.23 18.63 -1.99
CA CYS A 268 0.85 18.85 -3.29
C CYS A 268 -0.05 19.67 -4.22
N LEU A 269 -1.36 19.40 -4.25
CA LEU A 269 -2.32 20.17 -5.08
C LEU A 269 -2.57 21.58 -4.54
N MET A 270 -2.36 21.82 -3.24
CA MET A 270 -2.37 23.16 -2.66
C MET A 270 -1.13 23.97 -3.03
N GLN A 271 -0.03 23.32 -3.44
CA GLN A 271 1.14 24.02 -3.91
C GLN A 271 0.89 24.55 -5.32
N ASP A 272 1.03 25.86 -5.50
CA ASP A 272 0.91 26.48 -6.81
C ASP A 272 2.23 26.40 -7.59
N PHE A 273 2.71 25.19 -7.83
CA PHE A 273 3.97 24.94 -8.55
C PHE A 273 3.97 25.55 -9.96
N HIS A 274 2.80 25.68 -10.58
CA HIS A 274 2.64 26.29 -11.90
C HIS A 274 2.92 27.80 -11.91
N CYS A 275 2.66 28.49 -10.81
CA CYS A 275 3.01 29.90 -10.66
C CYS A 275 4.44 30.12 -10.14
N TRP A 276 5.19 29.05 -9.86
CA TRP A 276 6.57 29.17 -9.42
C TRP A 276 7.45 29.68 -10.57
N PRO A 277 8.38 30.61 -10.30
CA PRO A 277 9.26 31.14 -11.33
C PRO A 277 10.16 30.01 -11.89
N SER A 278 10.06 29.79 -13.20
CA SER A 278 10.80 28.76 -13.95
C SER A 278 12.26 29.13 -14.26
N TRP A 279 12.75 30.24 -13.72
CA TRP A 279 14.05 30.78 -14.08
C TRP A 279 15.20 30.00 -13.39
N PRO A 280 16.30 29.67 -14.09
CA PRO A 280 17.43 28.92 -13.54
C PRO A 280 18.09 29.55 -12.30
N GLN A 281 17.93 30.87 -12.11
CA GLN A 281 18.44 31.57 -10.93
C GLN A 281 17.59 31.37 -9.66
N TYR A 282 16.37 30.84 -9.77
CA TYR A 282 15.49 30.64 -8.62
C TYR A 282 15.80 29.28 -7.97
N ARG A 283 16.25 29.32 -6.71
CA ARG A 283 16.46 28.10 -5.94
C ARG A 283 15.18 27.73 -5.23
N PHE A 284 14.63 26.58 -5.59
CA PHE A 284 13.65 25.91 -4.75
C PHE A 284 14.33 25.57 -3.42
N THR A 285 13.78 26.08 -2.34
CA THR A 285 14.28 25.84 -0.98
C THR A 285 13.34 24.84 -0.34
N VAL A 286 13.76 23.57 -0.31
CA VAL A 286 13.03 22.50 0.37
C VAL A 286 12.84 22.92 1.83
N PRO A 287 11.61 22.89 2.37
CA PRO A 287 11.37 23.24 3.77
C PRO A 287 12.07 22.25 4.71
N ASP A 288 12.25 22.64 5.97
CA ASP A 288 12.63 21.68 6.99
C ASP A 288 11.48 20.72 7.35
N MET A 289 11.79 19.64 8.05
CA MET A 289 10.83 18.61 8.42
C MET A 289 9.67 19.13 9.28
N GLN A 290 9.91 20.13 10.13
CA GLN A 290 8.88 20.72 10.98
C GLN A 290 7.88 21.55 10.17
N GLN A 291 8.40 22.35 9.22
CA GLN A 291 7.60 23.14 8.29
C GLN A 291 6.77 22.23 7.38
N PHE A 292 7.40 21.18 6.84
CA PHE A 292 6.71 20.17 6.03
C PHE A 292 5.58 19.49 6.80
N TRP A 293 5.87 18.96 7.99
CA TRP A 293 4.85 18.28 8.81
C TRP A 293 3.70 19.21 9.20
N THR A 294 4.00 20.46 9.54
CA THR A 294 2.97 21.48 9.82
C THR A 294 2.08 21.72 8.59
N GLY A 295 2.69 21.78 7.40
CA GLY A 295 1.98 21.87 6.12
C GLY A 295 1.04 20.70 5.89
N ILE A 296 1.52 19.46 6.09
CA ILE A 296 0.73 18.23 5.97
C ILE A 296 -0.46 18.23 6.94
N ARG A 297 -0.25 18.60 8.21
CA ARG A 297 -1.34 18.66 9.19
C ARG A 297 -2.39 19.73 8.87
N ASN A 298 -1.98 20.85 8.28
CA ASN A 298 -2.92 21.87 7.80
C ASN A 298 -3.73 21.35 6.61
N ALA A 299 -3.07 20.73 5.62
CA ALA A 299 -3.75 20.09 4.50
C ALA A 299 -4.73 18.99 4.98
N ALA A 300 -4.31 18.17 5.95
CA ALA A 300 -5.16 17.14 6.55
C ALA A 300 -6.39 17.72 7.25
N ARG A 301 -6.29 18.93 7.82
CA ARG A 301 -7.42 19.62 8.44
C ARG A 301 -8.44 20.08 7.40
N ASP A 302 -7.96 20.53 6.24
CA ASP A 302 -8.82 21.00 5.14
C ASP A 302 -9.69 19.88 4.56
N ILE A 303 -9.22 18.63 4.64
CA ILE A 303 -9.95 17.42 4.20
C ILE A 303 -10.45 16.54 5.34
N SER A 304 -10.43 17.03 6.58
CA SER A 304 -10.97 16.37 7.78
C SER A 304 -10.34 15.01 8.15
N VAL A 305 -9.05 14.80 7.86
CA VAL A 305 -8.31 13.56 8.26
C VAL A 305 -7.22 13.81 9.32
N ASN A 306 -7.08 15.05 9.81
CA ASN A 306 -6.01 15.43 10.74
C ASN A 306 -6.04 14.67 12.09
N ASP A 307 -7.21 14.22 12.55
CA ASP A 307 -7.34 13.53 13.84
C ASP A 307 -6.65 12.16 13.84
N SER A 308 -6.48 11.58 12.65
CA SER A 308 -5.73 10.34 12.44
C SER A 308 -4.22 10.55 12.37
N LEU A 309 -3.72 11.80 12.31
CA LEU A 309 -2.29 12.11 12.27
C LEU A 309 -1.71 12.40 13.66
N PRO A 310 -0.49 11.91 13.95
CA PRO A 310 0.16 12.23 15.22
C PRO A 310 0.56 13.71 15.30
N SER A 311 0.77 14.19 16.52
CA SER A 311 1.24 15.56 16.72
C SER A 311 2.65 15.78 16.19
N ASP A 312 3.51 14.78 16.36
CA ASP A 312 4.90 14.77 15.95
C ASP A 312 5.12 13.74 14.83
N TRP A 313 5.88 14.15 13.81
CA TRP A 313 6.26 13.30 12.68
C TRP A 313 7.13 12.12 13.11
N GLN A 314 7.86 12.23 14.24
CA GLN A 314 8.69 11.15 14.74
C GLN A 314 7.88 9.89 15.05
N ALA A 315 6.59 10.04 15.40
CA ALA A 315 5.68 8.92 15.60
C ALA A 315 5.35 8.16 14.31
N MET A 316 5.55 8.77 13.13
CA MET A 316 5.48 8.09 11.83
C MET A 316 6.78 7.34 11.52
N SER A 317 7.92 7.98 11.80
CA SER A 317 9.26 7.39 11.60
C SER A 317 9.59 6.27 12.59
N GLU A 318 8.80 6.18 13.67
CA GLU A 318 8.92 5.23 14.77
C GLU A 318 10.28 5.26 15.51
N MET A 319 11.10 6.28 15.25
CA MET A 319 12.39 6.49 15.92
C MET A 319 12.26 6.73 17.42
N ALA A 320 11.06 7.09 17.91
CA ALA A 320 10.77 7.34 19.31
C ALA A 320 10.39 6.08 20.13
N ILE A 321 10.17 4.91 19.49
CA ILE A 321 9.55 3.74 20.14
C ILE A 321 10.55 2.60 20.42
N ASP A 322 11.81 2.70 20.02
CA ASP A 322 12.81 1.64 20.27
C ASP A 322 13.38 1.63 21.72
N GLY A 323 12.74 2.37 22.64
CA GLY A 323 13.25 2.57 24.01
C GLY A 323 12.29 2.21 25.15
N MET A 324 10.98 2.42 25.01
CA MET A 324 9.99 2.13 26.06
C MET A 324 8.59 2.02 25.46
N LEU A 325 7.92 0.89 25.72
CA LEU A 325 6.47 0.66 25.57
C LEU A 325 5.94 0.20 24.18
N GLU A 326 6.48 -0.86 23.59
CA GLU A 326 5.75 -1.61 22.54
C GLU A 326 4.52 -2.38 23.05
N GLY A 327 4.27 -2.42 24.37
CA GLY A 327 3.17 -3.20 24.97
C GLY A 327 2.00 -2.39 25.54
N VAL A 328 2.02 -1.05 25.52
CA VAL A 328 1.02 -0.25 26.27
C VAL A 328 0.21 0.70 25.39
N CYS A 329 0.72 1.15 24.25
CA CYS A 329 -0.03 2.09 23.39
C CYS A 329 -1.17 1.44 22.59
N ASP A 330 -1.15 0.12 22.39
CA ASP A 330 -2.11 -0.56 21.53
C ASP A 330 -3.33 -1.13 22.30
N ALA A 331 -3.38 -0.99 23.64
CA ALA A 331 -4.43 -1.57 24.49
C ALA A 331 -5.27 -0.56 25.29
N PHE A 332 -4.99 0.76 25.21
CA PHE A 332 -5.57 1.75 26.12
C PHE A 332 -6.10 3.01 25.40
N ASP A 333 -7.11 2.85 24.54
CA ASP A 333 -8.03 3.95 24.21
C ASP A 333 -9.46 3.48 23.91
N GLY A 334 -9.87 2.39 24.60
CA GLY A 334 -11.14 1.69 24.35
C GLY A 334 -12.12 1.67 25.53
N SER A 335 -12.04 2.59 26.49
CA SER A 335 -13.08 2.69 27.55
C SER A 335 -13.88 3.97 27.40
N GLY A 336 -15.03 3.82 26.74
CA GLY A 336 -16.09 4.81 26.72
C GLY A 336 -16.45 5.28 28.13
N ILE A 337 -16.55 6.60 28.25
CA ILE A 337 -17.06 7.34 29.40
C ILE A 337 -18.53 6.92 29.60
N TYR A 338 -18.78 6.00 30.53
CA TYR A 338 -20.05 5.98 31.24
C TYR A 338 -19.88 6.84 32.49
N SER A 339 -20.57 7.97 32.48
CA SER A 339 -20.85 8.73 33.67
C SER A 339 -21.61 7.85 34.67
N ASP A 340 -21.07 7.66 35.86
CA ASP A 340 -21.89 7.54 37.05
C ASP A 340 -21.16 8.21 38.22
N SER A 341 -21.69 9.38 38.55
CA SER A 341 -21.65 9.94 39.89
C SER A 341 -22.29 8.97 40.87
N ASP A 342 -21.77 8.97 42.09
CA ASP A 342 -22.29 8.31 43.29
C ASP A 342 -21.64 6.95 43.60
N LEU A 343 -20.65 6.98 44.50
CA LEU A 343 -20.60 6.16 45.73
C LEU A 343 -19.26 6.35 46.46
N ASP A 344 -19.06 7.55 47.02
CA ASP A 344 -18.11 7.74 48.13
C ASP A 344 -18.86 7.59 49.45
N SER A 345 -18.84 6.39 50.03
CA SER A 345 -18.97 6.26 51.48
C SER A 345 -18.52 4.90 52.00
N MET A 346 -17.55 5.01 52.90
CA MET A 346 -17.19 4.04 53.93
C MET A 346 -16.43 2.80 53.47
N ASN A 347 -15.11 2.83 53.63
CA ASN A 347 -14.53 1.81 54.51
C ASN A 347 -13.28 2.31 55.25
N GLY A 348 -13.35 2.25 56.57
CA GLY A 348 -12.23 2.43 57.47
C GLY A 348 -12.42 1.50 58.67
N LYS A 349 -11.28 0.97 59.16
CA LYS A 349 -11.06 0.07 60.31
C LYS A 349 -11.06 -1.42 59.94
N SER A 350 -9.91 -2.09 59.92
CA SER A 350 -8.94 -2.43 60.99
C SER A 350 -9.32 -3.70 61.76
N ASP A 351 -8.30 -4.57 61.88
CA ASP A 351 -8.10 -5.64 62.87
C ASP A 351 -9.06 -6.85 62.76
N SER A 352 -8.72 -8.10 63.09
CA SER A 352 -7.50 -8.87 63.37
C SER A 352 -8.03 -10.27 63.73
N ASP A 353 -7.21 -11.31 63.50
CA ASP A 353 -7.30 -12.65 64.10
C ASP A 353 -8.51 -13.55 63.78
N PHE A 354 -8.25 -14.75 63.20
CA PHE A 354 -8.29 -16.03 63.92
C PHE A 354 -7.98 -17.23 62.98
N THR A 355 -6.91 -17.94 63.34
CA THR A 355 -6.69 -19.41 63.33
C THR A 355 -7.36 -20.33 62.30
N GLY A 356 -6.51 -20.99 61.49
CA GLY A 356 -6.29 -22.45 61.46
C GLY A 356 -7.45 -23.44 61.30
N SER A 357 -7.42 -24.21 60.21
CA SER A 357 -7.57 -25.68 60.22
C SER A 357 -7.21 -26.26 58.84
N GLU A 358 -6.30 -27.23 58.85
CA GLU A 358 -6.01 -28.22 57.80
C GLU A 358 -7.25 -29.04 57.42
N LEU A 359 -7.31 -29.53 56.17
CA LEU A 359 -7.85 -30.83 55.66
C LEU A 359 -7.57 -30.81 54.14
N ASP A 360 -6.65 -31.60 53.58
CA ASP A 360 -6.57 -33.07 53.39
C ASP A 360 -6.81 -33.41 51.91
N ASP A 361 -5.95 -34.31 51.44
CA ASP A 361 -5.83 -34.89 50.12
C ASP A 361 -7.08 -35.67 49.69
N ASP A 362 -7.30 -35.81 48.39
CA ASP A 362 -7.85 -37.03 47.79
C ASP A 362 -7.45 -37.10 46.29
N GLU A 363 -6.55 -38.04 46.00
CA GLU A 363 -6.25 -38.60 44.68
C GLU A 363 -7.41 -39.49 44.19
N LEU A 364 -7.72 -39.46 42.89
CA LEU A 364 -8.40 -40.52 42.13
C LEU A 364 -7.88 -40.44 40.68
N ASP A 365 -6.95 -41.31 40.29
CA ASP A 365 -7.13 -42.66 39.70
C ASP A 365 -7.56 -42.64 38.22
N ASP A 366 -6.56 -42.92 37.37
CA ASP A 366 -6.52 -43.81 36.20
C ASP A 366 -7.83 -44.31 35.61
N ASP A 367 -8.01 -44.07 34.30
CA ASP A 367 -8.67 -45.03 33.40
C ASP A 367 -7.95 -45.02 32.05
N GLU A 368 -7.32 -46.17 31.76
CA GLU A 368 -6.76 -46.58 30.48
C GLU A 368 -7.85 -46.65 29.41
N LEU A 369 -7.55 -46.23 28.17
CA LEU A 369 -8.35 -46.60 27.00
C LEU A 369 -7.45 -47.26 25.97
N ASP A 370 -7.65 -48.58 25.87
CA ASP A 370 -7.16 -49.51 24.87
C ASP A 370 -7.55 -49.06 23.44
N ASP A 371 -6.54 -49.05 22.57
CA ASP A 371 -6.41 -49.92 21.39
C ASP A 371 -7.71 -50.36 20.69
N ASP A 372 -8.07 -49.67 19.61
CA ASP A 372 -8.84 -50.30 18.52
C ASP A 372 -8.08 -50.13 17.20
N GLU A 373 -7.71 -51.28 16.66
CA GLU A 373 -7.11 -51.52 15.35
C GLU A 373 -7.98 -50.96 14.22
N LEU A 374 -7.36 -50.29 13.25
CA LEU A 374 -7.94 -50.11 11.91
C LEU A 374 -6.90 -50.56 10.88
N ASP A 375 -7.09 -51.81 10.45
CA ASP A 375 -6.51 -52.38 9.23
C ASP A 375 -7.03 -51.64 7.99
N ASP A 376 -6.09 -51.44 7.07
CA ASP A 376 -6.15 -51.66 5.62
C ASP A 376 -7.35 -51.10 4.84
N ASP A 377 -7.07 -50.14 3.95
CA ASP A 377 -7.42 -50.31 2.54
C ASP A 377 -6.51 -49.46 1.66
N GLU A 378 -5.83 -50.16 0.75
CA GLU A 378 -5.01 -49.66 -0.34
C GLU A 378 -5.80 -48.72 -1.27
N LEU A 379 -5.18 -47.61 -1.65
CA LEU A 379 -5.38 -46.99 -2.96
C LEU A 379 -4.01 -46.51 -3.47
N ASP A 380 -3.36 -47.39 -4.23
CA ASP A 380 -2.54 -47.00 -5.37
C ASP A 380 -3.40 -46.16 -6.32
N ASP A 381 -2.84 -45.08 -6.87
CA ASP A 381 -3.18 -44.55 -8.20
C ASP A 381 -2.10 -43.50 -8.58
N ASP A 382 -1.08 -44.01 -9.25
CA ASP A 382 -0.35 -43.47 -10.41
C ASP A 382 -0.09 -41.96 -10.57
N GLU A 383 1.21 -41.69 -10.69
CA GLU A 383 1.93 -40.72 -11.54
C GLU A 383 1.12 -39.67 -12.31
N LEU A 384 1.53 -38.40 -12.21
CA LEU A 384 1.90 -37.59 -13.39
C LEU A 384 2.95 -36.54 -12.98
N ASP A 385 3.92 -36.38 -13.89
CA ASP A 385 5.20 -35.72 -13.79
C ASP A 385 5.25 -34.81 -15.02
N ASP A 386 4.81 -33.55 -14.88
CA ASP A 386 4.57 -32.69 -16.03
C ASP A 386 5.01 -31.23 -15.74
N ASP A 387 6.29 -31.00 -16.02
CA ASP A 387 6.93 -29.79 -16.54
C ASP A 387 6.16 -28.45 -16.45
N GLU A 388 6.63 -27.54 -15.57
CA GLU A 388 6.33 -26.11 -15.67
C GLU A 388 7.07 -25.48 -16.85
N LEU A 389 6.34 -25.27 -17.94
CA LEU A 389 6.68 -24.28 -18.97
C LEU A 389 5.85 -23.03 -18.72
N ASP A 390 6.50 -22.01 -18.13
CA ASP A 390 6.04 -20.63 -18.11
C ASP A 390 6.17 -20.06 -19.54
N ASP A 391 5.06 -20.02 -20.28
CA ASP A 391 4.89 -19.17 -21.44
C ASP A 391 3.46 -18.63 -21.40
N ASP A 392 3.29 -17.35 -21.09
CA ASP A 392 2.10 -16.59 -21.50
C ASP A 392 2.52 -15.17 -21.89
N GLU A 393 2.79 -15.04 -23.19
CA GLU A 393 2.74 -13.79 -23.92
C GLU A 393 1.27 -13.35 -24.12
N SER A 394 1.03 -12.06 -23.86
CA SER A 394 0.11 -11.12 -24.52
C SER A 394 -1.14 -11.60 -25.28
N ASP A 395 -2.27 -11.04 -24.86
CA ASP A 395 -3.33 -10.38 -25.64
C ASP A 395 -3.71 -10.93 -27.03
N ASP A 396 -4.98 -11.29 -27.22
CA ASP A 396 -5.87 -10.44 -28.03
C ASP A 396 -7.31 -10.98 -28.17
N ASP A 397 -8.18 -9.99 -28.37
CA ASP A 397 -9.63 -10.02 -28.40
C ASP A 397 -10.29 -10.84 -29.52
N GLU A 398 -11.53 -11.23 -29.25
CA GLU A 398 -12.53 -11.70 -30.22
C GLU A 398 -12.77 -10.66 -31.32
N LEU A 399 -12.60 -11.05 -32.61
CA LEU A 399 -13.29 -10.41 -33.73
C LEU A 399 -13.71 -11.41 -34.81
N GLY A 400 -15.02 -11.63 -34.87
CA GLY A 400 -15.89 -11.49 -36.06
C GLY A 400 -15.41 -12.01 -37.41
N ASP A 401 -16.06 -13.08 -37.84
CA ASP A 401 -16.19 -13.56 -39.21
C ASP A 401 -16.79 -12.50 -40.16
N GLY A 402 -16.01 -12.07 -41.15
CA GLY A 402 -16.45 -11.17 -42.21
C GLY A 402 -15.76 -11.51 -43.53
N GLU A 403 -16.57 -11.88 -44.52
CA GLU A 403 -16.23 -12.46 -45.82
C GLU A 403 -15.22 -11.66 -46.67
N LEU A 404 -14.32 -12.39 -47.32
CA LEU A 404 -13.38 -11.90 -48.32
C LEU A 404 -14.07 -11.79 -49.70
N GLU A 405 -14.27 -10.56 -50.19
CA GLU A 405 -14.41 -10.29 -51.62
C GLU A 405 -13.32 -9.33 -52.08
N GLY A 406 -12.52 -9.79 -53.05
CA GLY A 406 -11.34 -9.09 -53.54
C GLY A 406 -11.61 -8.08 -54.64
N TYR A 407 -10.68 -7.13 -54.77
CA TYR A 407 -10.39 -6.43 -56.02
C TYR A 407 -8.94 -5.91 -56.02
N GLU A 408 -8.46 -5.73 -57.25
CA GLU A 408 -7.08 -5.71 -57.70
C GLU A 408 -6.27 -4.44 -57.38
N LEU A 409 -4.96 -4.67 -57.35
CA LEU A 409 -3.80 -3.78 -57.53
C LEU A 409 -4.04 -2.41 -58.20
N GLY A 410 -3.51 -1.37 -57.55
CA GLY A 410 -3.18 -0.08 -58.16
C GLY A 410 -1.98 0.57 -57.47
N SER A 411 -0.87 0.69 -58.19
CA SER A 411 0.39 1.32 -57.80
C SER A 411 0.28 2.85 -57.66
N ASP A 412 0.90 3.46 -56.63
CA ASP A 412 1.93 4.55 -56.71
C ASP A 412 2.27 5.14 -55.31
N PRO A 413 3.39 5.91 -55.14
CA PRO A 413 4.25 5.88 -53.95
C PRO A 413 4.34 7.21 -53.17
N CYS A 414 5.14 7.17 -52.08
CA CYS A 414 5.71 8.28 -51.30
C CYS A 414 4.78 9.05 -50.36
N TYR A 415 5.11 9.07 -49.06
CA TYR A 415 5.59 10.27 -48.35
C TYR A 415 6.53 9.85 -47.21
N ASP A 416 7.76 10.35 -47.29
CA ASP A 416 8.81 10.28 -46.28
C ASP A 416 8.75 11.65 -45.59
N GLU A 417 8.19 11.73 -44.37
CA GLU A 417 8.19 12.98 -43.59
C GLU A 417 9.56 13.16 -42.95
N GLN A 418 10.45 13.77 -43.73
CA GLN A 418 11.66 14.40 -43.24
C GLN A 418 11.29 15.50 -42.23
N LEU A 419 11.89 15.43 -41.04
CA LEU A 419 11.95 16.53 -40.09
C LEU A 419 12.34 17.81 -40.82
N ASP A 420 11.47 18.81 -40.79
CA ASP A 420 11.72 20.06 -41.49
C ASP A 420 12.89 20.85 -40.89
N ASP A 421 13.63 21.52 -41.77
CA ASP A 421 14.76 22.40 -41.43
C ASP A 421 14.37 23.53 -40.44
N GLU A 422 13.07 23.77 -40.24
CA GLU A 422 12.55 24.77 -39.31
C GLU A 422 12.60 24.27 -37.86
N SER A 423 12.30 22.99 -37.62
CA SER A 423 12.45 22.33 -36.32
C SER A 423 13.91 22.23 -35.88
N LEU A 424 14.82 21.92 -36.80
CA LEU A 424 16.27 21.89 -36.54
C LEU A 424 16.84 23.29 -36.27
N ARG A 425 16.37 24.32 -36.97
CA ARG A 425 16.77 25.72 -36.70
C ARG A 425 16.26 26.24 -35.36
N MET A 426 15.10 25.77 -34.91
CA MET A 426 14.57 26.12 -33.60
C MET A 426 15.41 25.50 -32.47
N MET A 427 15.85 24.25 -32.61
CA MET A 427 16.77 23.61 -31.66
C MET A 427 18.15 24.27 -31.64
N ASP A 428 18.70 24.62 -32.80
CA ASP A 428 20.01 25.30 -32.90
C ASP A 428 19.97 26.73 -32.30
N SER A 429 18.84 27.44 -32.43
CA SER A 429 18.65 28.77 -31.83
C SER A 429 18.58 28.71 -30.30
N ILE A 430 17.96 27.66 -29.75
CA ILE A 430 17.88 27.43 -28.29
C ILE A 430 19.26 27.04 -27.74
N MET A 431 19.98 26.17 -28.44
CA MET A 431 21.35 25.76 -28.08
C MET A 431 22.36 26.91 -28.14
N MET A 432 22.30 27.74 -29.19
CA MET A 432 23.19 28.91 -29.31
C MET A 432 22.91 29.96 -28.24
N ASN A 433 21.65 30.23 -27.89
CA ASN A 433 21.34 31.17 -26.80
C ASN A 433 21.85 30.67 -25.43
N LEU A 434 21.79 29.36 -25.16
CA LEU A 434 22.33 28.77 -23.93
C LEU A 434 23.86 28.84 -23.85
N ILE A 435 24.56 28.62 -24.97
CA ILE A 435 26.04 28.70 -25.04
C ILE A 435 26.53 30.15 -24.93
N THR A 436 25.84 31.10 -25.57
CA THR A 436 26.23 32.52 -25.54
C THR A 436 26.04 33.15 -24.15
N MET A 437 25.09 32.64 -23.35
CA MET A 437 24.90 33.05 -21.96
C MET A 437 25.91 32.43 -20.98
N SER A 438 26.54 31.30 -21.35
CA SER A 438 27.58 30.63 -20.55
C SER A 438 28.97 31.26 -20.73
N LEU A 439 29.26 31.79 -21.92
CA LEU A 439 30.57 32.39 -22.25
C LEU A 439 30.64 33.92 -21.99
N GLY A 440 29.55 34.52 -21.50
CA GLY A 440 29.44 35.95 -21.19
C GLY A 440 29.57 36.33 -19.71
N ARG A 441 30.04 35.42 -18.85
CA ARG A 441 30.34 35.70 -17.43
C ARG A 441 31.80 35.50 -17.08
#